data_AF-A0A3D5S5G0-F1
#
_entry.id   AF-A0A3D5S5G0-F1
#
_cell.length_a   1.000
_cell.length_b   1.000
_cell.length_c   1.000
_cell.angle_alpha   90.00
_cell.angle_beta   90.00
_cell.angle_gamma   90.00
#
_symmetry.space_group_name_H-M   'P 1'
#
loop_
_entity.id
_entity.type
_entity.pdbx_description
1 polymer ?
#
loop_
_entity_poly.entity_id
_entity_poly.type
_entity_poly.pdbx_seq_one_letter_code
_entity_poly.pdbx_strand_id
1 'polypeptide(L)'
;MSKYINKMQKALRLMNIRLDVALRDIMGKSGRAIIEAIIGGERDAESLARLVNYRVKKSKMEIALSLEGNWRSDLLFEVKSCLALHDFYNQQPILGVASATPTYFLRLS
;
A
#
# COMPACT_ATOMS: atom_id res chain seq x y z
N MET A 1 4.93 -2.45 -16.85
CA MET A 1 4.42 -2.65 -15.47
C MET A 1 5.26 -2.02 -14.35
N SER A 2 6.60 -1.97 -14.40
CA SER A 2 7.44 -1.54 -13.25
C SER A 2 7.42 -0.05 -12.87
N LYS A 3 6.93 0.85 -13.74
CA LYS A 3 6.98 2.31 -13.48
C LYS A 3 6.17 2.73 -12.26
N TYR A 4 5.00 2.13 -12.01
CA TYR A 4 4.13 2.51 -10.89
C TYR A 4 4.66 2.02 -9.55
N ILE A 5 5.23 0.81 -9.51
CA ILE A 5 5.86 0.25 -8.31
C ILE A 5 7.08 1.10 -7.92
N ASN A 6 7.90 1.52 -8.88
CA ASN A 6 9.05 2.38 -8.63
C ASN A 6 8.64 3.78 -8.13
N LYS A 7 7.55 4.35 -8.68
CA LYS A 7 6.99 5.63 -8.21
C LYS A 7 6.48 5.51 -6.78
N MET A 8 5.74 4.45 -6.48
CA MET A 8 5.25 4.20 -5.12
C MET A 8 6.40 4.01 -4.13
N GLN A 9 7.42 3.22 -4.46
CA GLN A 9 8.64 3.09 -3.68
C GLN A 9 9.32 4.44 -3.42
N LYS A 10 9.41 5.28 -4.46
CA LYS A 10 10.00 6.61 -4.33
C LYS A 10 9.17 7.50 -3.39
N ALA A 11 7.84 7.48 -3.50
CA ALA A 11 6.95 8.23 -2.61
C ALA A 11 7.08 7.77 -1.15
N LEU A 12 7.15 6.46 -0.92
CA LEU A 12 7.38 5.88 0.42
C LEU A 12 8.72 6.33 1.00
N ARG A 13 9.81 6.27 0.21
CA ARG A 13 11.13 6.76 0.65
C ARG A 13 11.15 8.25 0.95
N LEU A 14 10.44 9.07 0.18
CA LEU A 14 10.29 10.50 0.43
C LEU A 14 9.51 10.79 1.73
N MET A 15 8.67 9.85 2.18
CA MET A 15 8.01 9.90 3.48
C MET A 15 8.85 9.36 4.63
N ASN A 16 10.12 8.97 4.40
CA ASN A 16 10.98 8.23 5.33
C ASN A 16 10.55 6.77 5.59
N ILE A 17 9.61 6.23 4.81
CA ILE A 17 9.13 4.85 4.93
C ILE A 17 9.98 3.95 4.03
N ARG A 18 10.84 3.13 4.64
CA ARG A 18 11.76 2.20 3.96
C ARG A 18 11.19 0.79 3.91
N LEU A 19 10.13 0.63 3.12
CA LEU A 19 9.52 -0.69 2.87
C LEU A 19 10.49 -1.69 2.22
N ASP A 20 11.50 -1.22 1.48
CA ASP A 20 12.56 -2.06 0.91
C ASP A 20 13.48 -2.70 1.96
N VAL A 21 13.56 -2.10 3.14
CA VAL A 21 14.33 -2.62 4.27
C VAL A 21 13.50 -3.66 5.03
N ALA A 22 12.20 -3.43 5.15
CA ALA A 22 11.27 -4.34 5.81
C ALA A 22 10.91 -5.57 4.98
N LEU A 23 10.78 -5.43 3.65
CA LEU A 23 10.25 -6.45 2.76
C LEU A 23 11.07 -6.57 1.48
N ARG A 24 11.25 -7.82 1.03
CA ARG A 24 11.88 -8.11 -0.27
C ARG A 24 10.93 -7.82 -1.45
N ASP A 25 9.63 -7.99 -1.25
CA ASP A 25 8.59 -7.71 -2.24
C ASP A 25 7.53 -6.79 -1.63
N ILE A 26 7.42 -5.59 -2.20
CA ILE A 26 6.50 -4.55 -1.74
C ILE A 26 5.08 -4.77 -2.26
N MET A 27 4.93 -5.47 -3.40
CA MET A 27 3.61 -5.85 -3.92
C MET A 27 3.14 -7.22 -3.44
N GLY A 28 3.96 -7.92 -2.66
CA GLY A 28 3.58 -9.17 -2.00
C GLY A 28 2.53 -8.94 -0.91
N LYS A 29 1.99 -10.04 -0.36
CA LYS A 29 0.89 -10.01 0.63
C LYS A 29 1.14 -9.06 1.81
N SER A 30 2.32 -9.11 2.42
CA SER A 30 2.66 -8.23 3.55
C SER A 30 2.85 -6.77 3.15
N GLY A 31 3.49 -6.51 2.00
CA GLY A 31 3.72 -5.14 1.55
C GLY A 31 2.41 -4.44 1.18
N ARG A 32 1.52 -5.15 0.50
CA ARG A 32 0.17 -4.68 0.21
C ARG A 32 -0.62 -4.39 1.49
N ALA A 33 -0.61 -5.31 2.46
CA ALA A 33 -1.31 -5.10 3.74
C ALA A 33 -0.82 -3.85 4.48
N ILE A 34 0.50 -3.58 4.47
CA ILE A 34 1.06 -2.37 5.08
C ILE A 34 0.61 -1.12 4.32
N ILE A 35 0.66 -1.14 2.99
CA ILE A 35 0.25 0.02 2.19
C ILE A 35 -1.25 0.29 2.38
N GLU A 36 -2.09 -0.74 2.41
CA GLU A 36 -3.52 -0.62 2.69
C GLU A 36 -3.79 -0.07 4.08
N ALA A 37 -3.06 -0.52 5.11
CA ALA A 37 -3.15 0.03 6.46
C ALA A 37 -2.77 1.52 6.49
N ILE A 38 -1.66 1.89 5.84
CA ILE A 38 -1.22 3.30 5.74
C ILE A 38 -2.28 4.16 5.05
N ILE A 39 -2.87 3.68 3.95
CA ILE A 39 -3.96 4.38 3.25
C ILE A 39 -5.22 4.47 4.13
N GLY A 40 -5.48 3.44 4.94
CA GLY A 40 -6.55 3.39 5.94
C GLY A 40 -6.34 4.35 7.12
N GLY A 41 -5.17 5.01 7.20
CA GLY A 41 -4.85 5.97 8.26
C GLY A 41 -4.04 5.39 9.41
N GLU A 42 -3.57 4.14 9.29
CA GLU A 42 -2.63 3.56 10.25
C GLU A 42 -1.28 4.27 10.17
N ARG A 43 -0.80 4.71 11.33
CA ARG A 43 0.45 5.47 11.47
C ARG A 43 1.37 4.89 12.54
N ASP A 44 0.90 3.89 13.28
CA ASP A 44 1.70 3.23 14.29
C ASP A 44 2.68 2.25 13.65
N ALA A 45 3.97 2.57 13.77
CA ALA A 45 5.04 1.79 13.16
C ALA A 45 5.10 0.35 13.73
N GLU A 46 4.76 0.15 15.01
CA GLU A 46 4.67 -1.18 15.60
C GLU A 46 3.52 -2.00 15.00
N SER A 47 2.34 -1.40 14.87
CA SER A 47 1.18 -2.04 14.25
C SER A 47 1.47 -2.43 12.80
N LEU A 48 2.12 -1.55 12.04
CA LEU A 48 2.57 -1.86 10.67
C LEU A 48 3.63 -2.97 10.64
N ALA A 49 4.58 -2.98 11.59
CA ALA A 49 5.58 -4.04 11.70
C ALA A 49 4.96 -5.40 12.04
N ARG A 50 3.81 -5.46 12.73
CA ARG A 50 3.08 -6.71 13.00
C ARG A 50 2.45 -7.32 11.74
N LEU A 51 2.21 -6.53 10.70
CA LEU A 51 1.70 -7.02 9.39
C LEU A 51 2.79 -7.69 8.56
N VAL A 52 4.07 -7.49 8.91
CA VAL A 52 5.19 -8.16 8.25
C VAL A 52 5.22 -9.63 8.64
N ASN A 53 5.30 -10.50 7.63
CA ASN A 53 5.35 -11.95 7.80
C ASN A 53 6.63 -12.38 8.56
N TYR A 54 6.53 -13.44 9.37
CA TYR A 54 7.62 -14.01 10.17
C TYR A 54 8.85 -14.46 9.36
N ARG A 55 8.69 -14.62 8.04
CA ARG A 55 9.79 -15.00 7.13
C ARG A 55 10.84 -13.90 6.94
N VAL A 56 10.59 -12.69 7.42
CA VAL A 56 11.58 -11.61 7.42
C VAL A 56 12.60 -11.86 8.54
N LYS A 57 13.88 -11.95 8.16
CA LYS A 57 14.99 -12.22 9.09
C LYS A 57 15.27 -11.08 10.07
N LYS A 58 14.71 -9.89 9.84
CA LYS A 58 14.91 -8.70 10.68
C LYS A 58 13.98 -8.70 11.88
N SER A 59 14.44 -8.06 12.96
CA SER A 59 13.62 -7.92 14.15
C SER A 59 12.44 -6.98 13.90
N LYS A 60 11.33 -7.17 14.62
CA LYS A 60 10.16 -6.28 14.53
C LYS A 60 10.51 -4.84 14.87
N MET A 61 11.48 -4.63 15.76
CA MET A 61 11.95 -3.30 16.15
C MET A 61 12.69 -2.59 15.00
N GLU A 62 13.57 -3.29 14.29
CA GLU A 62 14.23 -2.73 13.10
C GLU A 62 13.24 -2.42 11.97
N ILE A 63 12.20 -3.25 11.84
CA ILE A 63 11.12 -3.05 10.87
C ILE A 63 10.30 -1.82 11.25
N ALA A 64 9.91 -1.67 12.52
CA ALA A 64 9.16 -0.52 13.00
C ALA A 64 9.93 0.79 12.76
N LEU A 65 11.22 0.83 13.10
CA LEU A 65 12.10 1.99 12.81
C LEU A 65 12.15 2.32 11.31
N SER A 66 12.00 1.34 10.44
CA SER A 66 11.97 1.54 8.98
C SER A 66 10.62 2.03 8.46
N LEU A 67 9.56 1.97 9.28
CA LEU A 67 8.19 2.36 8.93
C LEU A 67 7.78 3.70 9.56
N GLU A 68 8.69 4.35 10.28
CA GLU A 68 8.48 5.71 10.79
C GLU A 68 8.50 6.73 9.67
N GLY A 69 7.33 7.27 9.37
CA GLY A 69 7.14 8.25 8.31
C GLY A 69 6.62 9.61 8.78
N ASN A 70 6.76 10.61 7.91
CA ASN A 70 6.19 11.94 8.14
C ASN A 70 4.75 12.10 7.62
N TRP A 71 4.15 11.03 7.08
CA TRP A 71 2.74 10.93 6.67
C TRP A 71 2.23 12.07 5.77
N ARG A 72 3.09 12.57 4.88
CA ARG A 72 2.76 13.70 4.02
C ARG A 72 1.61 13.37 3.06
N SER A 73 0.54 14.14 3.13
CA SER A 73 -0.71 13.92 2.38
C SER A 73 -0.53 13.85 0.86
N ASP A 74 0.35 14.68 0.29
CA ASP A 74 0.66 14.68 -1.15
C ASP A 74 1.18 13.31 -1.61
N LEU A 75 2.08 12.73 -0.81
CA LEU A 75 2.75 11.47 -1.12
C LEU A 75 1.82 10.28 -0.85
N LEU A 76 0.97 10.36 0.17
CA LEU A 76 -0.08 9.37 0.42
C LEU A 76 -1.06 9.28 -0.75
N PHE A 77 -1.43 10.41 -1.35
CA PHE A 77 -2.29 10.44 -2.54
C PHE A 77 -1.62 9.77 -3.75
N GLU A 78 -0.33 10.01 -3.97
CA GLU A 78 0.44 9.37 -5.04
C GLU A 78 0.53 7.84 -4.82
N VAL A 79 0.80 7.38 -3.59
CA VAL A 79 0.85 5.95 -3.24
C VAL A 79 -0.50 5.29 -3.50
N LYS A 80 -1.61 5.92 -3.07
CA LYS A 80 -2.97 5.42 -3.32
C LYS A 80 -3.27 5.32 -4.82
N SER A 81 -2.91 6.34 -5.59
CA SER A 81 -3.13 6.36 -7.04
C SER A 81 -2.31 5.28 -7.75
N CYS A 82 -1.05 5.07 -7.33
CA CYS A 82 -0.20 4.01 -7.85
C CYS A 82 -0.74 2.61 -7.52
N LEU A 83 -1.26 2.40 -6.32
CA LEU A 83 -1.88 1.13 -5.92
C LEU A 83 -3.16 0.85 -6.71
N ALA A 84 -4.02 1.86 -6.90
CA ALA A 84 -5.23 1.73 -7.72
C ALA A 84 -4.90 1.37 -9.18
N LEU A 85 -3.87 1.99 -9.76
CA LEU A 85 -3.40 1.62 -11.10
C LEU A 85 -2.86 0.20 -11.15
N HIS A 86 -2.04 -0.19 -10.16
CA HIS A 86 -1.55 -1.56 -10.06
C HIS A 86 -2.70 -2.56 -9.99
N ASP A 87 -3.71 -2.29 -9.15
CA ASP A 87 -4.89 -3.14 -9.04
C ASP A 87 -5.68 -3.19 -10.32
N PHE A 88 -5.90 -2.07 -11.01
CA PHE A 88 -6.58 -2.07 -12.31
C PHE A 88 -5.86 -2.97 -13.35
N TYR A 89 -4.53 -2.92 -13.39
CA TYR A 89 -3.75 -3.76 -14.31
C TYR A 89 -3.62 -5.22 -13.87
N ASN A 90 -3.63 -5.48 -12.57
CA ASN A 90 -3.56 -6.83 -12.01
C ASN A 90 -4.95 -7.50 -11.96
N GLN A 91 -6.01 -6.71 -11.94
CA GLN A 91 -7.41 -7.08 -12.15
C GLN A 91 -7.73 -7.10 -13.65
N GLN A 92 -6.99 -7.87 -14.45
CA GLN A 92 -7.68 -8.59 -15.51
C GLN A 92 -8.42 -9.73 -14.82
N PRO A 93 -9.73 -9.59 -14.53
CA PRO A 93 -10.44 -10.61 -13.79
C PRO A 93 -10.78 -11.70 -14.81
N ILE A 94 -10.29 -12.91 -14.57
CA ILE A 94 -11.17 -14.04 -14.80
C ILE A 94 -12.33 -13.81 -13.81
N LEU A 95 -13.50 -13.47 -14.36
CA LEU A 95 -14.77 -13.17 -13.68
C LEU A 95 -14.90 -13.78 -12.28
N GLY A 96 -15.10 -12.95 -11.24
CA GLY A 96 -15.57 -13.47 -9.95
C GLY A 96 -15.37 -12.57 -8.73
N VAL A 97 -16.46 -11.88 -8.36
CA VAL A 97 -16.90 -11.54 -6.99
C VAL A 97 -16.61 -10.12 -6.43
N ALA A 98 -17.75 -9.48 -6.10
CA ALA A 98 -18.04 -8.45 -5.08
C ALA A 98 -17.58 -7.01 -5.36
N SER A 99 -18.44 -6.16 -5.95
CA SER A 99 -19.57 -5.41 -5.33
C SER A 99 -19.16 -4.09 -4.68
N ALA A 100 -19.25 -3.02 -5.47
CA ALA A 100 -19.58 -1.68 -4.98
C ALA A 100 -20.27 -0.92 -6.12
N THR A 101 -21.59 -0.96 -6.18
CA THR A 101 -22.38 0.00 -6.94
C THR A 101 -22.53 1.28 -6.13
N PRO A 102 -22.16 2.46 -6.65
CA PRO A 102 -22.87 3.67 -6.31
C PRO A 102 -23.88 3.92 -7.43
N THR A 103 -25.12 3.50 -7.16
CA THR A 103 -26.30 3.87 -7.94
C THR A 103 -26.50 5.39 -7.85
N TYR A 104 -26.10 6.14 -8.87
CA TYR A 104 -26.64 7.47 -9.14
C TYR A 104 -26.66 7.71 -10.65
N PHE A 105 -27.68 8.45 -11.10
CA PHE A 105 -28.04 8.77 -12.48
C PHE A 105 -28.78 7.68 -13.28
N LEU A 106 -30.11 7.70 -13.18
CA LEU A 106 -31.00 8.20 -14.25
C LEU A 106 -32.46 7.95 -13.86
N ARG A 107 -33.18 9.00 -13.42
CA ARG A 107 -34.60 9.15 -13.75
C ARG A 107 -34.99 10.62 -13.75
N LEU A 108 -34.71 11.26 -14.88
CA LEU A 108 -35.58 12.29 -15.43
C LEU A 108 -36.76 11.55 -16.08
N SER A 109 -37.96 11.71 -15.54
CA SER A 109 -39.24 11.60 -16.26
C SER A 109 -40.27 12.38 -15.48
#